data_AF-A0A081XHF5-F1
#
_entry.id   AF-A0A081XHF5-F1
#
_cell.length_a   1.000
_cell.length_b   1.000
_cell.length_c   1.000
_cell.angle_alpha   90.00
_cell.angle_beta   90.00
_cell.angle_gamma   90.00
#
_symmetry.space_group_name_H-M   'P 1'
#
loop_
_entity.id
_entity.type
_entity.pdbx_description
1 polymer ?
#
loop_
_entity_poly.entity_id
_entity_poly.type
_entity_poly.pdbx_seq_one_letter_code
_entity_poly.pdbx_strand_id
1 'polypeptide(L)' 'MADIEIDDSTRAALQALADDAGLSLEAYLARVAEEKQRERALVAGAEAFRRVTGDPATVAAFDAAFGGPVRHAPQAA' A
#
# COMPACT_ATOMS: atom_id res chain seq x y z
N MET A 1 -14.62 -20.79 7.54
CA MET A 1 -13.18 -20.71 7.90
C MET A 1 -12.42 -21.57 6.92
N ALA A 2 -11.46 -21.00 6.20
CA ALA A 2 -10.54 -21.82 5.40
C ALA A 2 -9.50 -22.39 6.36
N ASP A 3 -9.32 -23.71 6.36
CA ASP A 3 -8.28 -24.36 7.15
C ASP A 3 -6.95 -24.25 6.38
N ILE A 4 -5.93 -23.69 7.01
CA ILE A 4 -4.60 -23.52 6.43
C ILE A 4 -3.67 -24.46 7.18
N GLU A 5 -3.13 -25.45 6.46
CA GLU A 5 -2.10 -26.32 7.01
C GLU A 5 -0.78 -25.55 7.08
N ILE A 6 -0.27 -25.39 8.31
CA ILE A 6 1.03 -24.80 8.61
C ILE A 6 1.77 -25.78 9.52
N ASP A 7 3.07 -25.91 9.30
CA ASP A 7 3.92 -26.72 10.15
C ASP A 7 3.99 -26.15 11.58
N ASP A 8 4.30 -27.03 12.53
CA ASP A 8 4.31 -26.68 13.95
C ASP A 8 5.30 -25.55 14.29
N SER A 9 6.41 -25.46 13.54
CA SER A 9 7.41 -24.40 13.76
C SER A 9 6.89 -23.03 13.32
N THR A 10 6.21 -22.98 12.17
CA THR A 10 5.53 -21.77 11.70
C THR A 10 4.40 -21.36 12.63
N ARG A 11 3.58 -22.32 13.10
CA ARG A 11 2.52 -22.04 14.08
C ARG A 11 3.10 -21.46 15.37
N ALA A 12 4.19 -22.03 15.89
CA ALA A 12 4.83 -21.53 17.10
C ALA A 12 5.39 -20.11 16.92
N ALA A 13 6.00 -19.81 15.77
CA ALA A 13 6.49 -18.47 15.46
C ALA A 13 5.35 -17.44 15.39
N LEU A 14 4.23 -17.79 14.74
CA LEU A 14 3.06 -16.91 14.66
C LEU A 14 2.42 -16.70 16.03
N GLN A 15 2.37 -17.74 16.86
CA GLN A 15 1.87 -17.63 18.23
C GLN A 15 2.74 -16.68 19.07
N ALA A 16 4.06 -16.82 19.01
CA ALA A 16 4.97 -15.93 19.73
C ALA A 16 4.82 -14.46 19.31
N LEU A 17 4.60 -14.20 18.02
CA LEU A 17 4.32 -12.85 17.50
C LEU A 17 2.97 -12.30 17.97
N ALA A 18 1.94 -13.15 18.04
CA ALA A 18 0.64 -12.77 18.59
C ALA A 18 0.74 -12.44 20.09
N ASP A 19 1.48 -13.24 20.85
CA ASP A 19 1.71 -13.05 22.28
C ASP A 19 2.45 -11.73 22.54
N ASP A 20 3.51 -11.42 21.77
CA ASP A 20 4.26 -10.16 21.86
C ASP A 20 3.37 -8.94 21.52
N ALA A 21 2.43 -9.11 20.58
CA ALA A 21 1.43 -8.10 20.24
C ALA A 21 0.27 -8.00 21.26
N GLY A 22 0.19 -8.90 22.24
CA GLY A 22 -0.93 -8.99 23.18
C GLY A 22 -2.26 -9.36 22.55
N LEU A 23 -2.23 -10.12 21.44
CA LEU A 23 -3.40 -10.51 20.65
C LEU A 23 -3.59 -12.03 20.65
N SER A 24 -4.83 -12.48 20.41
CA SER A 24 -5.03 -13.88 20.01
C SER A 24 -4.40 -14.13 18.65
N LEU A 25 -4.00 -15.38 18.38
CA LEU A 25 -3.45 -15.76 17.07
C LEU A 25 -4.39 -15.40 15.92
N GLU A 26 -5.70 -15.59 16.08
CA GLU A 26 -6.70 -15.21 15.08
C GLU A 26 -6.72 -13.69 14.84
N ALA A 27 -6.76 -12.89 15.90
CA ALA A 27 -6.76 -11.42 15.77
C ALA A 27 -5.46 -10.90 15.17
N TYR A 28 -4.33 -11.51 15.53
CA TYR A 28 -3.03 -11.23 14.94
C TYR A 28 -3.03 -11.52 13.43
N LEU A 29 -3.50 -12.70 13.03
CA LEU A 29 -3.56 -13.07 11.61
C LEU A 29 -4.52 -12.20 10.80
N ALA A 30 -5.66 -11.82 11.37
CA ALA A 30 -6.60 -10.88 10.73
C ALA A 30 -5.93 -9.52 10.49
N ARG A 31 -5.24 -8.98 11.51
CA ARG A 31 -4.48 -7.74 11.39
C ARG A 31 -3.39 -7.83 10.33
N VAL A 32 -2.60 -8.90 10.33
CA VAL A 32 -1.54 -9.11 9.32
C VAL A 32 -2.13 -9.19 7.92
N ALA A 33 -3.30 -9.83 7.75
CA ALA A 33 -3.99 -9.89 6.47
C ALA A 33 -4.41 -8.50 5.97
N GLU A 34 -4.97 -7.66 6.84
CA GLU A 34 -5.33 -6.27 6.50
C GLU A 34 -4.11 -5.43 6.13
N GLU A 35 -3.04 -5.51 6.91
CA GLU A 35 -1.78 -4.81 6.64
C GLU A 35 -1.22 -5.21 5.26
N LYS A 36 -1.20 -6.52 4.95
CA LYS A 36 -0.72 -7.02 3.65
C LYS A 36 -1.64 -6.65 2.48
N GLN A 37 -2.95 -6.61 2.67
CA GLN A 37 -3.87 -6.12 1.65
C GLN A 37 -3.62 -4.63 1.35
N ARG A 38 -3.41 -3.82 2.40
CA ARG A 38 -3.08 -2.41 2.24
C ARG A 38 -1.76 -2.21 1.51
N GLU A 39 -0.71 -2.95 1.86
CA GLU A 39 0.57 -2.91 1.15
C GLU A 39 0.40 -3.19 -0.35
N ARG A 40 -0.35 -4.24 -0.70
CA ARG A 40 -0.64 -4.58 -2.11
C ARG A 40 -1.41 -3.48 -2.83
N ALA A 41 -2.41 -2.90 -2.17
CA ALA A 41 -3.18 -1.79 -2.73
C ALA A 41 -2.30 -0.56 -3.00
N LEU A 42 -1.36 -0.26 -2.09
CA LEU A 42 -0.41 0.84 -2.27
C LEU A 42 0.55 0.60 -3.44
N VAL A 43 1.09 -0.62 -3.57
CA VAL A 43 1.97 -0.98 -4.71
C VAL A 43 1.22 -0.85 -6.03
N ALA A 44 0.02 -1.42 -6.11
CA ALA A 44 -0.81 -1.35 -7.32
C ALA A 44 -1.19 0.10 -7.67
N GLY A 45 -1.58 0.90 -6.67
CA GLY A 45 -1.89 2.32 -6.85
C GLY A 45 -0.68 3.12 -7.32
N ALA A 46 0.50 2.87 -6.75
CA ALA A 46 1.73 3.54 -7.14
C ALA A 46 2.19 3.18 -8.55
N GLU A 47 1.98 1.94 -9.00
CA GLU A 47 2.24 1.52 -10.38
C GLU A 47 1.25 2.17 -11.36
N ALA A 48 -0.04 2.18 -11.01
CA ALA A 48 -1.06 2.84 -11.81
C ALA A 48 -0.77 4.34 -11.96
N PHE A 49 -0.44 5.01 -10.85
CA PHE A 49 -0.05 6.42 -10.85
C PHE A 49 1.16 6.66 -11.75
N ARG A 50 2.25 5.90 -11.56
CA ARG A 50 3.46 6.02 -12.40
C ARG A 50 3.17 5.83 -13.89
N ARG A 51 2.28 4.90 -14.25
CA ARG A 51 1.88 4.68 -15.64
C ARG A 51 1.13 5.89 -16.21
N VAL A 52 0.16 6.41 -15.46
CA VAL A 52 -0.69 7.54 -15.88
C VAL A 52 0.12 8.83 -15.99
N THR A 53 0.95 9.15 -15.01
CA THR A 53 1.78 10.37 -15.02
C THR A 53 3.02 10.25 -15.88
N GLY A 54 3.42 9.03 -16.23
CA GLY A 54 4.54 8.77 -17.13
C GLY A 54 4.18 8.92 -18.61
N ASP A 55 2.88 8.98 -18.94
CA ASP A 55 2.40 9.23 -20.30
C ASP A 55 2.28 10.76 -20.54
N PRO A 56 3.12 11.35 -21.41
CA PRO A 56 3.08 12.78 -21.69
C PRO A 56 1.75 13.25 -22.27
N ALA A 57 1.03 12.38 -23.02
CA ALA A 57 -0.27 12.73 -23.59
C ALA A 57 -1.33 12.86 -22.50
N THR A 58 -1.35 11.94 -21.55
CA THR A 58 -2.23 12.00 -20.38
C THR A 58 -1.94 13.21 -19.49
N VAL A 59 -0.66 13.53 -19.26
CA VAL A 59 -0.27 14.73 -18.51
C VAL A 59 -0.70 16.00 -19.25
N ALA A 60 -0.47 16.09 -20.56
CA ALA A 60 -0.88 17.25 -21.34
C ALA A 60 -2.41 17.44 -21.37
N ALA A 61 -3.18 16.35 -21.45
CA ALA A 61 -4.63 16.39 -21.38
C ALA A 61 -5.14 16.85 -20.00
N PHE A 62 -4.49 16.40 -18.92
CA PHE A 62 -4.79 16.87 -17.56
C PHE A 62 -4.47 18.36 -17.39
N ASP A 63 -3.29 18.79 -17.81
CA ASP A 63 -2.87 20.21 -17.75
C ASP A 63 -3.81 21.11 -18.56
N ALA A 64 -4.30 20.65 -19.72
CA ALA A 64 -5.26 21.39 -20.53
C ALA A 64 -6.65 21.49 -19.88
N ALA A 65 -7.08 20.46 -19.14
CA ALA A 65 -8.40 20.42 -18.50
C ALA A 65 -8.44 21.17 -17.16
N PHE A 66 -7.35 21.17 -16.40
CA PHE A 66 -7.33 21.67 -15.01
C PHE A 66 -6.36 22.85 -14.79
N GLY A 67 -5.60 23.23 -15.80
CA GLY A 67 -4.50 24.20 -15.69
C GLY A 67 -3.23 23.52 -15.19
N GLY A 68 -2.16 23.62 -15.99
CA GLY A 68 -0.86 23.06 -15.61
C GLY A 68 -0.26 23.72 -14.36
N PRO A 69 0.76 23.10 -13.75
CA PRO A 69 1.37 23.62 -12.54
C PRO A 69 1.82 25.06 -12.72
N VAL A 70 1.32 25.95 -11.86
CA VAL A 70 1.74 27.35 -11.80
C VAL A 70 3.22 27.34 -11.44
N ARG A 71 4.10 27.62 -12.40
CA ARG A 71 5.52 27.86 -12.10
C ARG A 71 5.59 29.13 -11.26
N HIS A 72 5.60 28.99 -9.94
CA HIS A 72 6.01 30.05 -9.05
C HIS A 72 7.49 30.33 -9.34
N ALA A 73 7.75 31.29 -10.23
CA ALA A 73 9.08 31.86 -10.37
C ALA A 73 9.46 32.46 -9.00
N PRO A 74 10.66 32.20 -8.47
CA PRO A 74 11.10 32.87 -7.26
C PRO A 74 11.09 34.37 -7.54
N GLN A 75 10.22 35.10 -6.85
CA GLN A 75 10.21 36.55 -6.91
C GLN A 75 11.46 37.02 -6.17
N ALA A 76 12.46 37.47 -6.93
CA ALA A 76 13.64 38.10 -6.37
C ALA A 76 13.19 39.33 -5.56
N ALA A 77 13.60 39.36 -4.28
CA ALA A 77 13.35 40.45 -3.34
C ALA A 77 14.25 41.66 -3.64
#